data_AF-X6N2M9-F1
#
_entry.id   AF-X6N2M9-F1
#
_cell.length_a   1.000
_cell.length_b   1.000
_cell.length_c   1.000
_cell.angle_alpha   90.00
_cell.angle_beta   90.00
_cell.angle_gamma   90.00
#
_symmetry.space_group_name_H-M   'P 1'
#
loop_
_entity.id
_entity.type
_entity.pdbx_description
1 polymer ?
#
loop_
_entity_poly.entity_id
_entity_poly.type
_entity_poly.pdbx_seq_one_letter_code
_entity_poly.pdbx_strand_id
1 'polypeptide(L)'
;MSRNNQGLLSDKLARFLHERPVPQELVNRNIMYNSPTDYDSHVEQLRQVVVQRKEAKEKKSHILDQKLSWKFRARPEELLGRGIVTMPIIRQDTLQVTAPKDATDAQWIKLQDKKRKSASLKARLLHRPSPNEIIKQGIISATDVNQYVQPLEQHGTKEELDRLTSELEFEKKHSKLLGKRVTMLQEIRNASIASLRGNTSLHDKHLLTTSDEEEDMEEEEDDDDDDDEDEDDEDDAESTTNHKGNKEHEKRMQEDLMMIDAIQTKLSEWDTIQYDLDNWNLELAEIETENTMLDEQLEGLMFELEMTTDPIKAQKKNYHRRSQKKSLSKKERKMEKYKRKIMELTEEVQRLQSEQIGFVQRTMDQFNFMRDTIKRLSK
;
A
#
# COMPACT_ATOMS: atom_id res chain seq x y z
N MET A 1 22.93 69.53 26.01
CA MET A 1 21.95 68.49 25.63
C MET A 1 21.88 67.43 26.72
N SER A 2 20.72 66.79 26.89
CA SER A 2 20.41 65.69 27.83
C SER A 2 19.92 66.06 29.26
N ARG A 3 18.85 66.86 29.35
CA ARG A 3 17.98 66.92 30.57
C ARG A 3 16.63 66.20 30.40
N ASN A 4 16.32 65.66 29.21
CA ASN A 4 15.00 65.07 28.91
C ASN A 4 14.83 63.59 29.29
N ASN A 5 15.89 62.89 29.72
CA ASN A 5 15.80 61.45 30.04
C ASN A 5 15.53 61.16 31.54
N GLN A 6 15.65 62.15 32.44
CA GLN A 6 15.38 61.93 33.87
C GLN A 6 13.88 61.76 34.16
N GLY A 7 13.00 62.47 33.43
CA GLY A 7 11.54 62.33 33.59
C GLY A 7 10.98 60.98 33.11
N LEU A 8 11.58 60.39 32.07
CA LEU A 8 11.12 59.09 31.55
C LEU A 8 11.47 57.91 32.47
N LEU A 9 12.57 58.02 33.23
CA LEU A 9 12.97 57.03 34.23
C LEU A 9 12.11 57.13 35.49
N SER A 10 11.76 58.34 35.93
CA SER A 10 10.84 58.53 37.07
C SER A 10 9.45 57.98 36.78
N ASP A 11 8.95 58.16 35.56
CA ASP A 11 7.60 57.69 35.19
C ASP A 11 7.53 56.17 35.06
N LYS A 12 8.56 55.51 34.53
CA LYS A 12 8.65 54.04 34.49
C LYS A 12 8.77 53.44 35.88
N LEU A 13 9.60 54.03 36.74
CA LEU A 13 9.74 53.57 38.13
C LEU A 13 8.44 53.76 38.91
N ALA A 14 7.73 54.87 38.70
CA ALA A 14 6.43 55.11 39.31
C ALA A 14 5.41 54.04 38.90
N ARG A 15 5.37 53.64 37.62
CA ARG A 15 4.53 52.52 37.16
C ARG A 15 4.89 51.21 37.83
N PHE A 16 6.18 50.84 37.88
CA PHE A 16 6.61 49.60 38.54
C PHE A 16 6.33 49.58 40.05
N LEU A 17 6.41 50.73 40.73
CA LEU A 17 6.06 50.84 42.14
C LEU A 17 4.55 50.72 42.36
N HIS A 18 3.74 51.19 41.41
CA HIS A 18 2.28 51.08 41.47
C HIS A 18 1.79 49.66 41.17
N GLU A 19 2.46 48.96 40.26
CA GLU A 19 2.18 47.56 39.91
C GLU A 19 2.80 46.55 40.90
N ARG A 20 3.52 47.03 41.92
CA ARG A 20 4.19 46.14 42.88
C ARG A 20 3.15 45.36 43.69
N PRO A 21 3.22 44.02 43.72
CA PRO A 21 2.32 43.21 44.55
C PRO A 21 2.46 43.57 46.03
N VAL A 22 1.34 43.53 46.76
CA VAL A 22 1.31 43.81 48.20
C VAL A 22 2.16 42.73 48.91
N PRO A 23 2.89 43.05 50.00
CA PRO A 23 3.70 42.05 50.72
C PRO A 23 2.94 40.76 51.08
N GLN A 24 1.64 40.86 51.41
CA GLN A 24 0.78 39.70 51.65
C GLN A 24 0.60 38.80 50.41
N GLU A 25 0.52 39.38 49.21
CA GLU A 25 0.46 38.63 47.95
C GLU A 25 1.81 37.96 47.64
N LEU A 26 2.91 38.62 47.99
CA LEU A 26 4.25 38.03 47.88
C LEU A 26 4.41 36.85 48.86
N VAL A 27 3.86 36.94 50.06
CA VAL A 27 3.76 35.80 51.00
C VAL A 27 2.91 34.69 50.39
N ASN A 28 1.72 35.00 49.86
CA ASN A 28 0.83 34.00 49.25
C ASN A 28 1.45 33.33 48.01
N ARG A 29 2.36 34.02 47.31
CA ARG A 29 3.15 33.49 46.20
C ARG A 29 4.44 32.79 46.64
N ASN A 30 4.69 32.64 47.94
CA ASN A 30 5.92 32.11 48.55
C ASN A 30 7.20 32.85 48.13
N ILE A 31 7.12 34.18 48.01
CA ILE A 31 8.24 35.08 47.67
C ILE A 31 8.78 35.81 48.92
N MET A 32 7.93 36.12 49.91
CA MET A 32 8.29 36.81 51.16
C MET A 32 7.84 36.01 52.41
N TYR A 33 8.48 36.26 53.56
CA TYR A 33 8.19 35.60 54.85
C TYR A 33 7.25 36.43 55.74
N ASN A 34 6.47 35.75 56.61
CA ASN A 34 5.55 36.38 57.56
C ASN A 34 6.25 36.99 58.79
N SER A 35 7.44 36.51 59.17
CA SER A 35 8.22 37.04 60.29
C SER A 35 9.73 36.84 60.06
N PRO A 36 10.59 37.80 60.46
CA PRO A 36 12.04 37.64 60.46
C PRO A 36 12.54 36.49 61.35
N THR A 37 11.79 36.09 62.38
CA THR A 37 12.16 34.99 63.29
C THR A 37 11.85 33.60 62.74
N ASP A 38 11.07 33.50 61.66
CA ASP A 38 10.66 32.23 61.04
C ASP A 38 11.55 31.83 59.86
N TYR A 39 12.63 32.58 59.60
CA TYR A 39 13.51 32.32 58.47
C TYR A 39 14.07 30.89 58.47
N ASP A 40 14.58 30.44 59.62
CA ASP A 40 15.17 29.10 59.73
C ASP A 40 14.12 27.99 59.55
N SER A 41 12.91 28.17 60.12
CA SER A 41 11.81 27.23 59.92
C SER A 41 11.35 27.17 58.47
N HIS A 42 11.31 28.31 57.77
CA HIS A 42 10.92 28.36 56.37
C HIS A 42 11.99 27.76 55.45
N VAL A 43 13.27 28.02 55.71
CA VAL A 43 14.38 27.39 54.97
C VAL A 43 14.30 25.87 55.12
N GLU A 44 13.99 25.37 56.31
CA GLU A 44 13.84 23.92 56.52
C GLU A 44 12.60 23.35 55.83
N GLN A 45 11.45 24.05 55.85
CA GLN A 45 10.28 23.68 55.05
C GLN A 45 10.56 23.67 53.55
N LEU A 46 11.30 24.66 53.02
CA LEU A 46 11.72 24.68 51.62
C LEU A 46 12.62 23.50 51.27
N ARG A 47 13.57 23.15 52.15
CA ARG A 47 14.41 21.95 51.98
C ARG A 47 13.55 20.70 51.91
N GLN A 48 12.58 20.54 52.81
CA GLN A 48 11.64 19.43 52.77
C GLN A 48 10.81 19.40 51.48
N VAL A 49 10.29 20.54 51.02
CA VAL A 49 9.54 20.64 49.75
C VAL A 49 10.43 20.29 48.56
N VAL A 50 11.69 20.72 48.55
CA VAL A 50 12.66 20.37 47.50
C VAL A 50 12.95 18.88 47.50
N VAL A 51 13.15 18.27 48.68
CA VAL A 51 13.34 16.82 48.83
C VAL A 51 12.10 16.07 48.35
N GLN A 52 10.90 16.46 48.79
CA GLN A 52 9.64 15.85 48.34
C GLN A 52 9.44 15.98 46.82
N ARG A 53 9.77 17.14 46.23
CA ARG A 53 9.70 17.32 44.77
C ARG A 53 10.72 16.44 44.04
N LYS A 54 11.91 16.25 44.60
CA LYS A 54 12.93 15.36 44.06
C LYS A 54 12.46 13.90 44.11
N GLU A 55 11.95 13.44 45.25
CA GLU A 55 11.38 12.11 45.40
C GLU A 55 10.18 11.88 44.47
N ALA A 56 9.28 12.85 44.36
CA ALA A 56 8.14 12.76 43.44
C ALA A 56 8.58 12.69 41.97
N LYS A 57 9.64 13.43 41.61
CA LYS A 57 10.25 13.37 40.28
C LYS A 57 10.89 12.01 40.03
N GLU A 58 11.63 11.46 41.00
CA GLU A 58 12.22 10.12 40.91
C GLU A 58 11.15 9.04 40.78
N LYS A 59 10.07 9.10 41.57
CA LYS A 59 8.91 8.21 41.45
C LYS A 59 8.28 8.27 40.05
N LYS A 60 8.06 9.48 39.52
CA LYS A 60 7.53 9.66 38.15
C LYS A 60 8.48 9.12 37.08
N SER A 61 9.79 9.36 37.24
CA SER A 61 10.82 8.81 36.34
C SER A 61 10.77 7.29 36.35
N HIS A 62 10.76 6.67 37.52
CA HIS A 62 10.69 5.23 37.67
C HIS A 62 9.43 4.64 37.02
N ILE A 63 8.26 5.26 37.22
CA ILE A 63 7.01 4.81 36.59
C ILE A 63 7.12 4.93 35.06
N LEU A 64 7.71 6.01 34.57
CA LEU A 64 7.91 6.21 33.14
C LEU A 64 8.87 5.16 32.57
N ASP A 65 9.98 4.88 33.25
CA ASP A 65 10.95 3.86 32.86
C ASP A 65 10.32 2.47 32.82
N GLN A 66 9.47 2.12 33.80
CA GLN A 66 8.68 0.90 33.78
C GLN A 66 7.74 0.84 32.57
N LYS A 67 6.97 1.91 32.31
CA LYS A 67 6.01 1.97 31.20
C LYS A 67 6.67 1.99 29.82
N LEU A 68 7.84 2.61 29.70
CA LEU A 68 8.61 2.68 28.47
C LEU A 68 9.47 1.44 28.23
N SER A 69 9.70 0.62 29.27
CA SER A 69 10.38 -0.65 29.11
C SER A 69 9.63 -1.53 28.10
N TRP A 70 10.39 -2.30 27.32
CA TRP A 70 9.84 -3.14 26.24
C TRP A 70 8.90 -4.24 26.73
N LYS A 71 8.83 -4.49 28.05
CA LYS A 71 7.87 -5.40 28.66
C LYS A 71 6.45 -4.83 28.73
N PHE A 72 6.31 -3.50 28.77
CA PHE A 72 5.02 -2.82 28.90
C PHE A 72 4.69 -1.95 27.68
N ARG A 73 5.69 -1.56 26.89
CA ARG A 73 5.47 -0.82 25.66
C ARG A 73 5.17 -1.77 24.52
N ALA A 74 3.91 -1.81 24.10
CA ALA A 74 3.47 -2.58 22.94
C ALA A 74 4.23 -2.14 21.68
N ARG A 75 4.60 -3.12 20.85
CA ARG A 75 5.26 -2.84 19.57
C ARG A 75 4.26 -2.23 18.56
N PRO A 76 4.72 -1.45 17.57
CA PRO A 76 3.83 -0.92 16.53
C PRO A 76 2.96 -1.98 15.86
N GLU A 77 3.51 -3.17 15.63
CA GLU A 77 2.83 -4.30 15.00
C GLU A 77 1.73 -4.88 15.90
N GLU A 78 1.94 -4.92 17.21
CA GLU A 78 0.94 -5.36 18.19
C GLU A 78 -0.22 -4.36 18.27
N LEU A 79 0.08 -3.07 18.21
CA LEU A 79 -0.94 -2.01 18.18
C LEU A 79 -1.75 -2.06 16.89
N LEU A 80 -1.11 -2.40 15.77
CA LEU A 80 -1.78 -2.65 14.49
C LEU A 80 -2.69 -3.90 14.56
N GLY A 81 -2.18 -5.02 15.08
CA GLY A 81 -2.94 -6.26 15.24
C GLY A 81 -4.15 -6.11 16.18
N ARG A 82 -4.07 -5.22 17.15
CA ARG A 82 -5.18 -4.86 18.05
C ARG A 82 -6.15 -3.82 17.46
N GLY A 83 -5.89 -3.32 16.24
CA GLY A 83 -6.69 -2.27 15.61
C GLY A 83 -6.64 -0.91 16.32
N ILE A 84 -5.65 -0.70 17.20
CA ILE A 84 -5.44 0.58 17.92
C ILE A 84 -4.81 1.60 16.97
N VAL A 85 -3.85 1.13 16.16
CA VAL A 85 -3.20 1.92 15.10
C VAL A 85 -3.66 1.37 13.76
N THR A 86 -3.99 2.25 12.81
CA THR A 86 -4.25 1.86 11.43
C THR A 86 -2.99 2.06 10.61
N MET A 87 -2.62 1.08 9.79
CA MET A 87 -1.50 1.24 8.88
C MET A 87 -1.74 2.46 7.97
N PRO A 88 -0.74 3.36 7.83
CA PRO A 88 -0.80 4.35 6.78
C PRO A 88 -0.86 3.61 5.45
N ILE A 89 -1.86 3.93 4.63
CA ILE A 89 -1.95 3.44 3.26
C ILE A 89 -0.84 4.15 2.50
N ILE A 90 0.33 3.53 2.44
CA ILE A 90 1.38 3.97 1.54
C ILE A 90 0.89 3.58 0.16
N ARG A 91 0.44 4.56 -0.64
CA ARG A 91 0.23 4.34 -2.07
C ARG A 91 1.59 3.99 -2.64
N GLN A 92 1.73 2.79 -3.22
CA GLN A 92 2.99 2.31 -3.78
C GLN A 92 3.56 3.24 -4.86
N ASP A 93 2.71 4.07 -5.46
CA ASP A 93 3.07 5.01 -6.52
C ASP A 93 3.77 6.29 -6.01
N THR A 94 3.82 6.52 -4.69
CA THR A 94 4.48 7.70 -4.10
C THR A 94 5.45 7.27 -3.01
N LEU A 95 6.69 6.94 -3.39
CA LEU A 95 7.79 6.56 -2.48
C LEU A 95 8.32 7.72 -1.63
N GLN A 96 7.67 8.89 -1.63
CA GLN A 96 7.98 9.95 -0.68
C GLN A 96 7.15 9.76 0.60
N VAL A 97 7.84 9.33 1.66
CA VAL A 97 7.32 9.30 3.03
C VAL A 97 7.11 10.75 3.48
N THR A 98 5.96 11.32 3.13
CA THR A 98 5.54 12.61 3.67
C THR A 98 5.30 12.46 5.16
N ALA A 99 5.89 13.35 5.95
CA ALA A 99 5.68 13.39 7.40
C ALA A 99 4.17 13.46 7.69
N PRO A 100 3.66 12.71 8.69
CA PRO A 100 2.22 12.66 8.95
C PRO A 100 1.70 14.06 9.29
N LYS A 101 0.98 14.68 8.35
CA LYS A 101 0.23 15.92 8.60
C LYS A 101 -0.90 15.63 9.58
N ASP A 102 -1.06 16.51 10.57
CA ASP A 102 -1.91 16.33 11.75
C ASP A 102 -3.36 15.96 11.41
N ALA A 103 -3.82 14.85 12.03
CA ALA A 103 -5.18 14.35 12.29
C ALA A 103 -6.23 14.30 11.15
N THR A 104 -6.23 15.24 10.23
CA THR A 104 -7.22 15.45 9.16
C THR A 104 -7.07 14.42 8.05
N ASP A 105 -5.82 14.11 7.67
CA ASP A 105 -5.54 13.17 6.58
C ASP A 105 -5.83 11.72 6.99
N ALA A 106 -5.54 11.33 8.23
CA ALA A 106 -5.86 10.00 8.73
C ALA A 106 -7.39 9.74 8.79
N GLN A 107 -8.18 10.76 9.11
CA GLN A 107 -9.64 10.68 9.05
C GLN A 107 -10.14 10.64 7.61
N TRP A 108 -9.56 11.44 6.72
CA TRP A 108 -9.92 11.49 5.31
C TRP A 108 -9.63 10.15 4.60
N ILE A 109 -8.47 9.54 4.86
CA ILE A 109 -8.10 8.22 4.35
C ILE A 109 -9.08 7.15 4.84
N LYS A 110 -9.40 7.12 6.14
CA LYS A 110 -10.41 6.20 6.69
C LYS A 110 -11.78 6.38 6.04
N LEU A 111 -12.16 7.62 5.73
CA LEU A 111 -13.44 7.91 5.08
C LEU A 111 -13.45 7.43 3.62
N GLN A 112 -12.36 7.64 2.88
CA GLN A 112 -12.21 7.18 1.50
C GLN A 112 -12.21 5.65 1.41
N ASP A 113 -11.49 4.97 2.30
CA ASP A 113 -11.46 3.51 2.35
C ASP A 113 -12.83 2.93 2.69
N LYS A 114 -13.53 3.51 3.68
CA LYS A 114 -14.90 3.12 4.00
C LYS A 114 -15.82 3.33 2.80
N LYS A 115 -15.72 4.46 2.09
CA LYS A 115 -16.51 4.73 0.89
C LYS A 115 -16.22 3.70 -0.20
N ARG A 116 -14.95 3.45 -0.53
CA ARG A 116 -14.54 2.44 -1.54
C ARG A 116 -15.03 1.04 -1.18
N LYS A 117 -14.80 0.59 0.06
CA LYS A 117 -15.26 -0.72 0.53
C LYS A 117 -16.78 -0.83 0.53
N SER A 118 -17.49 0.22 0.93
CA SER A 118 -18.95 0.24 0.90
C SER A 118 -19.52 0.25 -0.52
N ALA A 119 -18.88 0.96 -1.46
CA ALA A 119 -19.27 0.98 -2.86
C ALA A 119 -19.02 -0.38 -3.52
N SER A 120 -17.85 -0.99 -3.27
CA SER A 120 -17.51 -2.34 -3.73
C SER A 120 -18.48 -3.38 -3.17
N LEU A 121 -18.79 -3.32 -1.87
CA LEU A 121 -19.79 -4.18 -1.25
C LEU A 121 -21.17 -3.97 -1.86
N LYS A 122 -21.57 -2.72 -2.11
CA LYS A 122 -22.86 -2.40 -2.74
C LYS A 122 -22.96 -2.94 -4.16
N ALA A 123 -21.89 -2.85 -4.95
CA ALA A 123 -21.83 -3.45 -6.28
C ALA A 123 -21.93 -4.99 -6.22
N ARG A 124 -21.20 -5.63 -5.30
CA ARG A 124 -21.29 -7.09 -5.08
C ARG A 124 -22.67 -7.53 -4.62
N LEU A 125 -23.33 -6.74 -3.78
CA LEU A 125 -24.71 -7.02 -3.34
C LEU A 125 -25.74 -6.79 -4.44
N LEU A 126 -25.49 -5.85 -5.36
CA LEU A 126 -26.37 -5.59 -6.51
C LEU A 126 -26.35 -6.76 -7.50
N HIS A 127 -25.18 -7.32 -7.75
CA HIS A 127 -24.98 -8.50 -8.60
C HIS A 127 -25.06 -9.81 -7.81
N ARG A 128 -25.74 -9.81 -6.66
CA ARG A 128 -25.92 -11.04 -5.89
C ARG A 128 -26.83 -11.97 -6.71
N PRO A 129 -26.37 -13.18 -7.07
CA PRO A 129 -27.19 -14.10 -7.86
C PRO A 129 -28.47 -14.43 -7.11
N SER A 130 -29.56 -14.52 -7.87
CA SER A 130 -30.85 -14.93 -7.34
C SER A 130 -30.76 -16.37 -6.79
N PRO A 131 -31.61 -16.74 -5.81
CA PRO A 131 -31.64 -18.12 -5.33
C PRO A 131 -31.79 -19.16 -6.45
N ASN A 132 -32.46 -18.82 -7.55
CA ASN A 132 -32.67 -19.70 -8.69
C ASN A 132 -31.38 -19.91 -9.50
N GLU A 133 -30.60 -18.85 -9.71
CA GLU A 133 -29.30 -18.94 -10.39
C GLU A 133 -28.32 -19.80 -9.59
N ILE A 134 -28.33 -19.66 -8.25
CA ILE A 134 -27.51 -20.47 -7.34
C ILE A 134 -27.89 -21.96 -7.42
N ILE A 135 -29.19 -22.28 -7.54
CA ILE A 135 -29.68 -23.65 -7.77
C ILE A 135 -29.25 -24.16 -9.15
N LYS A 136 -29.41 -23.36 -10.21
CA LYS A 136 -28.99 -23.74 -11.58
C LYS A 136 -27.49 -24.02 -11.66
N GLN A 137 -26.69 -23.29 -10.89
CA GLN A 137 -25.24 -23.49 -10.76
C GLN A 137 -24.88 -24.71 -9.90
N GLY A 138 -25.85 -25.38 -9.27
CA GLY A 138 -25.62 -26.58 -8.45
C GLY A 138 -24.94 -26.31 -7.11
N ILE A 139 -24.85 -25.06 -6.67
CA ILE A 139 -24.19 -24.68 -5.41
C ILE A 139 -25.03 -25.10 -4.21
N ILE A 140 -26.37 -25.07 -4.34
CA ILE A 140 -27.32 -25.43 -3.28
C ILE A 140 -28.50 -26.19 -3.91
N SER A 141 -29.02 -27.20 -3.21
CA SER A 141 -30.21 -27.93 -3.66
C SER A 141 -31.50 -27.09 -3.51
N ALA A 142 -32.48 -27.30 -4.40
CA ALA A 142 -33.77 -26.61 -4.32
C ALA A 142 -34.50 -26.90 -2.98
N THR A 143 -34.33 -28.10 -2.44
CA THR A 143 -34.83 -28.52 -1.13
C THR A 143 -34.23 -27.73 0.03
N ASP A 144 -32.95 -27.36 -0.03
CA ASP A 144 -32.30 -26.55 1.01
C ASP A 144 -32.67 -25.07 0.91
N VAL A 145 -32.87 -24.54 -0.30
CA VAL A 145 -33.27 -23.14 -0.51
C VAL A 145 -34.66 -22.84 0.07
N ASN A 146 -35.56 -23.82 0.04
CA ASN A 146 -36.89 -23.72 0.65
C ASN A 146 -36.87 -23.57 2.19
N GLN A 147 -35.74 -23.86 2.86
CA GLN A 147 -35.60 -23.58 4.30
C GLN A 147 -35.31 -22.11 4.60
N TYR A 148 -34.77 -21.35 3.64
CA TYR A 148 -34.29 -19.98 3.85
C TYR A 148 -35.11 -18.92 3.12
N VAL A 149 -35.84 -19.29 2.07
CA VAL A 149 -36.84 -18.44 1.45
C VAL A 149 -38.15 -18.72 2.17
N GLN A 150 -38.57 -17.82 3.06
CA GLN A 150 -39.93 -17.91 3.62
C GLN A 150 -40.91 -18.01 2.45
N PRO A 151 -41.83 -19.00 2.45
CA PRO A 151 -42.87 -19.06 1.45
C PRO A 151 -43.76 -17.84 1.66
N LEU A 152 -43.45 -16.76 0.94
CA LEU A 152 -44.44 -15.73 0.66
C LEU A 152 -45.55 -16.48 -0.09
N GLU A 153 -46.72 -16.56 0.54
CA GLU A 153 -47.95 -17.19 0.06
C GLU A 153 -48.45 -16.53 -1.24
N GLN A 154 -47.66 -16.57 -2.30
CA GLN A 154 -48.03 -16.17 -3.65
C GLN A 154 -48.03 -17.43 -4.51
N HIS A 155 -49.02 -18.29 -4.24
CA HIS A 155 -49.37 -19.38 -5.14
C HIS A 155 -49.64 -18.80 -6.54
N GLY A 156 -48.83 -19.19 -7.53
CA GLY A 156 -49.14 -19.01 -8.94
C GLY A 156 -48.39 -17.90 -9.69
N THR A 157 -47.21 -17.47 -9.22
CA THR A 157 -46.36 -16.60 -10.04
C THR A 157 -45.49 -17.40 -11.01
N LYS A 158 -45.24 -16.81 -12.18
CA LYS A 158 -44.43 -17.34 -13.29
C LYS A 158 -43.05 -17.87 -12.85
N GLU A 159 -42.53 -17.39 -11.72
CA GLU A 159 -41.25 -17.80 -11.13
C GLU A 159 -41.24 -19.23 -10.56
N GLU A 160 -42.36 -19.76 -10.04
CA GLU A 160 -42.45 -21.18 -9.64
C GLU A 160 -42.38 -22.11 -10.86
N LEU A 161 -43.00 -21.68 -11.96
CA LEU A 161 -42.99 -22.39 -13.23
C LEU A 161 -41.59 -22.40 -13.86
N ASP A 162 -40.89 -21.26 -13.81
CA ASP A 162 -39.51 -21.14 -14.29
C ASP A 162 -38.50 -21.92 -13.39
N ARG A 163 -38.79 -22.06 -12.08
CA ARG A 163 -38.02 -22.96 -11.19
C ARG A 163 -38.15 -24.42 -11.62
N LEU A 164 -39.38 -24.90 -11.76
CA LEU A 164 -39.66 -26.30 -12.08
C LEU A 164 -39.14 -26.71 -13.47
N THR A 165 -39.21 -25.82 -14.47
CA THR A 165 -38.65 -26.09 -15.80
C THR A 165 -37.12 -26.19 -15.77
N SER A 166 -36.46 -25.32 -14.99
CA SER A 166 -35.00 -25.33 -14.85
C SER A 166 -34.49 -26.60 -14.16
N GLU A 167 -35.23 -27.11 -13.17
CA GLU A 167 -34.93 -28.36 -12.48
C GLU A 167 -35.04 -29.57 -13.42
N LEU A 168 -36.07 -29.57 -14.29
CA LEU A 168 -36.29 -30.62 -15.28
C LEU A 168 -35.23 -30.64 -16.40
N GLU A 169 -34.69 -29.47 -16.77
CA GLU A 169 -33.55 -29.38 -17.69
C GLU A 169 -32.25 -29.88 -17.05
N PHE A 170 -32.03 -29.59 -15.77
CA PHE A 170 -30.88 -30.10 -15.04
C PHE A 170 -30.91 -31.64 -14.95
N GLU A 171 -32.04 -32.24 -14.59
CA GLU A 171 -32.19 -33.70 -14.57
C GLU A 171 -31.93 -34.34 -15.95
N LYS A 172 -32.42 -33.71 -17.02
CA LYS A 172 -32.15 -34.18 -18.39
C LYS A 172 -30.66 -34.14 -18.73
N LYS A 173 -29.96 -33.04 -18.43
CA LYS A 173 -28.50 -32.91 -18.65
C LYS A 173 -27.72 -33.91 -17.80
N HIS A 174 -28.10 -34.09 -16.55
CA HIS A 174 -27.46 -35.04 -15.64
C HIS A 174 -27.67 -36.49 -16.11
N SER A 175 -28.85 -36.85 -16.64
CA SER A 175 -29.09 -38.17 -17.23
C SER A 175 -28.27 -38.42 -18.50
N LYS A 176 -28.06 -37.39 -19.35
CA LYS A 176 -27.21 -37.47 -20.55
C LYS A 176 -25.73 -37.66 -20.19
N LEU A 177 -25.24 -36.98 -19.16
CA LEU A 177 -23.88 -37.14 -18.64
C LEU A 177 -23.65 -38.54 -18.08
N LEU A 178 -24.61 -39.09 -17.33
CA LEU A 178 -24.58 -40.49 -16.88
C LEU A 178 -24.58 -41.47 -18.06
N GLY A 179 -25.35 -41.21 -19.11
CA GLY A 179 -25.34 -42.00 -20.34
C GLY A 179 -23.99 -42.01 -21.05
N LYS A 180 -23.36 -40.84 -21.23
CA LYS A 180 -22.01 -40.70 -21.83
C LYS A 180 -20.93 -41.41 -21.01
N ARG A 181 -21.04 -41.40 -19.68
CA ARG A 181 -20.10 -42.10 -18.78
C ARG A 181 -20.22 -43.62 -18.90
N VAL A 182 -21.44 -44.15 -19.09
CA VAL A 182 -21.66 -45.58 -19.33
C VAL A 182 -21.08 -46.03 -20.67
N THR A 183 -21.22 -45.24 -21.73
CA THR A 183 -20.64 -45.57 -23.05
C THR A 183 -19.12 -45.53 -23.04
N MET A 184 -18.51 -44.53 -22.40
CA MET A 184 -17.06 -44.43 -22.26
C MET A 184 -16.47 -45.63 -21.47
N LEU A 185 -17.12 -46.04 -20.38
CA LEU A 185 -16.71 -47.23 -19.62
C LEU A 185 -16.83 -48.53 -20.44
N GLN A 186 -17.81 -48.61 -21.34
CA GLN A 186 -17.96 -49.73 -22.26
C GLN A 186 -16.84 -49.77 -23.31
N GLU A 187 -16.41 -48.61 -23.84
CA GLU A 187 -15.30 -48.50 -24.79
C GLU A 187 -13.96 -48.85 -24.15
N ILE A 188 -13.68 -48.35 -22.95
CA ILE A 188 -12.48 -48.73 -22.17
C ILE A 188 -12.44 -50.24 -21.95
N ARG A 189 -13.59 -50.85 -21.61
CA ARG A 189 -13.70 -52.31 -21.44
C ARG A 189 -13.42 -53.06 -22.74
N ASN A 190 -13.95 -52.59 -23.87
CA ASN A 190 -13.72 -53.21 -25.18
C ASN A 190 -12.26 -53.08 -25.64
N ALA A 191 -11.64 -51.93 -25.42
CA ALA A 191 -10.21 -51.70 -25.72
C ALA A 191 -9.31 -52.60 -24.87
N SER A 192 -9.63 -52.77 -23.58
CA SER A 192 -8.89 -53.65 -22.67
C SER A 192 -8.98 -55.13 -23.09
N ILE A 193 -10.16 -55.59 -23.53
CA ILE A 193 -10.35 -56.95 -24.09
C ILE A 193 -9.57 -57.13 -25.40
N ALA A 194 -9.51 -56.11 -26.25
CA ALA A 194 -8.73 -56.14 -27.51
C ALA A 194 -7.22 -56.21 -27.24
N SER A 195 -6.71 -55.45 -26.27
CA SER A 195 -5.31 -55.47 -25.84
C SER A 195 -4.90 -56.85 -25.29
N LEU A 196 -5.77 -57.49 -24.50
CA LEU A 196 -5.55 -58.85 -23.99
C LEU A 196 -5.51 -59.93 -25.10
N ARG A 197 -6.14 -59.68 -26.26
CA ARG A 197 -6.09 -60.59 -27.42
C ARG A 197 -4.87 -60.34 -28.33
N GLY A 198 -4.23 -59.18 -28.24
CA GLY A 198 -3.04 -58.84 -29.04
C GLY A 198 -1.70 -59.31 -28.44
N ASN A 199 -1.64 -59.58 -27.14
CA ASN A 199 -0.39 -59.84 -26.43
C ASN A 199 0.07 -61.30 -26.34
N THR A 200 -0.50 -62.24 -27.10
CA THR A 200 -0.05 -63.65 -27.07
C THR A 200 1.04 -64.00 -28.09
N SER A 201 1.70 -63.04 -28.75
CA SER A 201 2.59 -63.38 -29.88
C SER A 201 4.03 -62.88 -29.83
N LEU A 202 4.45 -61.92 -29.01
CA LEU A 202 5.82 -61.36 -29.13
C LEU A 202 6.22 -60.65 -27.83
N HIS A 203 6.99 -61.31 -26.96
CA HIS A 203 8.44 -61.07 -26.86
C HIS A 203 9.06 -61.77 -25.64
N ASP A 204 9.90 -62.73 -25.97
CA ASP A 204 11.04 -63.19 -25.21
C ASP A 204 12.19 -62.14 -25.35
N LYS A 205 13.03 -62.01 -24.32
CA LYS A 205 14.27 -61.19 -24.21
C LYS A 205 14.09 -59.70 -23.87
N HIS A 206 14.45 -59.26 -22.65
CA HIS A 206 15.83 -58.92 -22.26
C HIS A 206 15.92 -58.64 -20.76
N LEU A 207 17.14 -58.81 -20.26
CA LEU A 207 17.61 -58.90 -18.88
C LEU A 207 18.56 -57.71 -18.60
N LEU A 208 18.69 -57.29 -17.32
CA LEU A 208 19.66 -56.32 -16.74
C LEU A 208 19.44 -54.83 -17.12
N THR A 209 19.64 -53.79 -16.30
CA THR A 209 20.47 -53.52 -15.11
C THR A 209 20.07 -52.17 -14.50
N THR A 210 20.29 -51.98 -13.18
CA THR A 210 20.62 -50.75 -12.39
C THR A 210 20.13 -49.37 -12.87
N SER A 211 19.55 -48.50 -12.04
CA SER A 211 20.22 -47.79 -10.93
C SER A 211 19.21 -47.03 -10.07
N ASP A 212 19.52 -46.92 -8.77
CA ASP A 212 19.09 -45.84 -7.86
C ASP A 212 19.43 -44.48 -8.46
N GLU A 213 18.48 -43.54 -8.42
CA GLU A 213 18.70 -42.12 -8.10
C GLU A 213 17.33 -41.45 -7.88
N GLU A 214 17.09 -41.02 -6.65
CA GLU A 214 15.95 -40.20 -6.25
C GLU A 214 16.20 -38.76 -6.71
N GLU A 215 15.38 -38.24 -7.63
CA GLU A 215 15.29 -36.81 -7.93
C GLU A 215 13.86 -36.32 -7.61
N ASP A 216 13.81 -35.44 -6.60
CA ASP A 216 12.69 -34.53 -6.28
C ASP A 216 12.40 -33.67 -7.51
N MET A 217 11.27 -33.92 -8.17
CA MET A 217 10.76 -33.12 -9.28
C MET A 217 9.58 -32.31 -8.74
N GLU A 218 9.83 -31.04 -8.47
CA GLU A 218 8.80 -30.07 -8.08
C GLU A 218 7.78 -29.92 -9.21
N GLU A 219 6.51 -29.96 -8.83
CA GLU A 219 5.31 -29.91 -9.66
C GLU A 219 5.29 -28.65 -10.56
N GLU A 220 5.29 -28.85 -11.89
CA GLU A 220 4.84 -27.85 -12.85
C GLU A 220 3.30 -27.84 -12.84
N GLU A 221 2.71 -26.71 -12.45
CA GLU A 221 1.29 -26.40 -12.69
C GLU A 221 1.13 -26.01 -14.17
N ASP A 222 0.78 -27.00 -14.99
CA ASP A 222 0.06 -26.83 -16.26
C ASP A 222 -1.38 -26.40 -15.93
N ASP A 223 -1.75 -25.15 -16.25
CA ASP A 223 -3.14 -24.75 -16.40
C ASP A 223 -3.36 -24.34 -17.86
N ASP A 224 -3.66 -25.38 -18.64
CA ASP A 224 -4.65 -25.51 -19.71
C ASP A 224 -4.93 -24.28 -20.61
N ASP A 225 -4.52 -24.47 -21.87
CA ASP A 225 -5.10 -23.92 -23.09
C ASP A 225 -6.61 -24.21 -23.17
N ASP A 226 -7.46 -23.18 -23.07
CA ASP A 226 -8.84 -23.22 -23.57
C ASP A 226 -8.88 -22.51 -24.94
N ASP A 227 -8.49 -23.27 -25.96
CA ASP A 227 -8.92 -23.12 -27.36
C ASP A 227 -10.40 -23.52 -27.44
N ASP A 228 -11.30 -22.54 -27.40
CA ASP A 228 -12.67 -22.72 -27.88
C ASP A 228 -12.76 -22.19 -29.33
N GLU A 229 -12.35 -23.05 -30.25
CA GLU A 229 -12.82 -23.08 -31.63
C GLU A 229 -14.31 -23.45 -31.66
N ASP A 230 -15.19 -22.45 -31.69
CA ASP A 230 -16.56 -22.64 -32.15
C ASP A 230 -16.64 -22.27 -33.63
N GLU A 231 -16.36 -23.27 -34.47
CA GLU A 231 -16.83 -23.36 -35.85
C GLU A 231 -18.35 -23.64 -35.89
N ASP A 232 -18.96 -23.05 -36.92
CA ASP A 232 -20.24 -23.43 -37.54
C ASP A 232 -21.55 -23.08 -36.82
N ASP A 233 -22.15 -21.96 -37.27
CA ASP A 233 -23.54 -22.00 -37.70
C ASP A 233 -23.63 -21.34 -39.09
N GLU A 234 -23.69 -22.20 -40.11
CA GLU A 234 -24.28 -21.87 -41.40
C GLU A 234 -25.75 -21.49 -41.17
N ASP A 235 -26.13 -20.26 -41.53
CA ASP A 235 -27.49 -20.02 -41.98
C ASP A 235 -27.51 -19.04 -43.15
N ASP A 236 -27.94 -19.62 -44.25
CA ASP A 236 -28.18 -19.10 -45.58
C ASP A 236 -29.31 -18.07 -45.55
N ALA A 237 -29.00 -16.81 -45.87
CA ALA A 237 -30.00 -15.84 -46.30
C ALA A 237 -29.37 -14.79 -47.22
N GLU A 238 -29.44 -15.08 -48.53
CA GLU A 238 -29.34 -14.07 -49.58
C GLU A 238 -30.22 -12.85 -49.25
N SER A 239 -29.59 -11.71 -48.95
CA SER A 239 -30.28 -10.42 -48.98
C SER A 239 -29.33 -9.33 -49.47
N THR A 240 -29.27 -9.23 -50.79
CA THR A 240 -28.94 -8.02 -51.56
C THR A 240 -29.01 -6.71 -50.74
N THR A 241 -27.88 -6.16 -50.26
CA THR A 241 -27.74 -4.71 -49.92
C THR A 241 -26.27 -4.33 -49.60
N ASN A 242 -25.40 -4.34 -50.61
CA ASN A 242 -23.97 -4.00 -50.52
C ASN A 242 -23.61 -2.51 -50.28
N HIS A 243 -24.49 -1.69 -49.69
CA HIS A 243 -24.22 -0.25 -49.46
C HIS A 243 -24.45 0.25 -48.03
N LYS A 244 -24.88 -0.62 -47.10
CA LYS A 244 -25.16 -0.21 -45.71
C LYS A 244 -24.01 -0.55 -44.74
N GLY A 245 -23.30 -1.66 -44.94
CA GLY A 245 -22.17 -2.08 -44.09
C GLY A 245 -20.94 -1.18 -44.17
N ASN A 246 -20.64 -0.60 -45.35
CA ASN A 246 -19.50 0.32 -45.49
C ASN A 246 -19.67 1.61 -44.67
N LYS A 247 -20.89 2.11 -44.51
CA LYS A 247 -21.18 3.32 -43.72
C LYS A 247 -21.04 3.07 -42.22
N GLU A 248 -21.38 1.88 -41.74
CA GLU A 248 -21.17 1.52 -40.33
C GLU A 248 -19.70 1.30 -40.01
N HIS A 249 -18.93 0.70 -40.93
CA HIS A 249 -17.50 0.54 -40.74
C HIS A 249 -16.74 1.88 -40.75
N GLU A 250 -17.06 2.79 -41.68
CA GLU A 250 -16.50 4.15 -41.68
C GLU A 250 -16.86 4.91 -40.41
N LYS A 251 -18.09 4.77 -39.91
CA LYS A 251 -18.53 5.41 -38.67
C LYS A 251 -17.75 4.90 -37.45
N ARG A 252 -17.54 3.59 -37.31
CA ARG A 252 -16.72 3.01 -36.23
C ARG A 252 -15.28 3.49 -36.30
N MET A 253 -14.68 3.48 -37.49
CA MET A 253 -13.31 3.95 -37.69
C MET A 253 -13.16 5.44 -37.31
N GLN A 254 -14.16 6.26 -37.63
CA GLN A 254 -14.18 7.67 -37.25
C GLN A 254 -14.38 7.88 -35.73
N GLU A 255 -15.18 7.04 -35.07
CA GLU A 255 -15.30 7.02 -33.62
C GLU A 255 -13.98 6.61 -32.93
N ASP A 256 -13.28 5.61 -33.45
CA ASP A 256 -11.98 5.16 -32.93
C ASP A 256 -10.90 6.25 -33.10
N LEU A 257 -10.86 6.92 -34.24
CA LEU A 257 -9.97 8.07 -34.48
C LEU A 257 -10.21 9.21 -33.47
N MET A 258 -11.47 9.54 -33.18
CA MET A 258 -11.80 10.54 -32.17
C MET A 258 -11.41 10.09 -30.76
N MET A 259 -11.52 8.80 -30.45
CA MET A 259 -11.08 8.24 -29.17
C MET A 259 -9.57 8.33 -29.02
N ILE A 260 -8.81 8.00 -30.07
CA ILE A 260 -7.35 8.10 -30.09
C ILE A 260 -6.90 9.56 -29.88
N ASP A 261 -7.51 10.53 -30.58
CA ASP A 261 -7.21 11.96 -30.39
C ASP A 261 -7.52 12.43 -28.96
N ALA A 262 -8.62 11.95 -28.38
CA ALA A 262 -8.98 12.26 -27.00
C ALA A 262 -7.95 11.69 -26.00
N ILE A 263 -7.46 10.47 -26.23
CA ILE A 263 -6.42 9.84 -25.42
C ILE A 263 -5.10 10.61 -25.55
N GLN A 264 -4.69 10.98 -26.76
CA GLN A 264 -3.46 11.75 -26.99
C GLN A 264 -3.52 13.13 -26.32
N THR A 265 -4.66 13.81 -26.40
CA THR A 265 -4.88 15.08 -25.70
C THR A 265 -4.72 14.92 -24.19
N LYS A 266 -5.30 13.84 -23.63
CA LYS A 266 -5.16 13.54 -22.20
C LYS A 266 -3.73 13.21 -21.80
N LEU A 267 -2.98 12.48 -22.62
CA LEU A 267 -1.56 12.21 -22.35
C LEU A 267 -0.75 13.50 -22.31
N SER A 268 -0.99 14.43 -23.24
CA SER A 268 -0.31 15.74 -23.23
C SER A 268 -0.66 16.60 -22.01
N GLU A 269 -1.91 16.55 -21.52
CA GLU A 269 -2.30 17.19 -20.26
C GLU A 269 -1.53 16.59 -19.07
N TRP A 270 -1.37 15.27 -19.04
CA TRP A 270 -0.61 14.58 -17.99
C TRP A 270 0.87 14.95 -17.99
N ASP A 271 1.49 15.06 -19.17
CA ASP A 271 2.89 15.50 -19.30
C ASP A 271 3.08 16.92 -18.74
N THR A 272 2.11 17.80 -18.97
CA THR A 272 2.13 19.18 -18.45
C THR A 272 2.01 19.19 -16.92
N ILE A 273 1.10 18.39 -16.36
CA ILE A 273 0.94 18.24 -14.91
C ILE A 273 2.22 17.70 -14.28
N GLN A 274 2.87 16.73 -14.91
CA GLN A 274 4.10 16.14 -14.42
C GLN A 274 5.23 17.18 -14.39
N TYR A 275 5.37 17.99 -15.45
CA TYR A 275 6.34 19.07 -15.50
C TYR A 275 6.11 20.10 -14.38
N ASP A 276 4.87 20.51 -14.16
CA ASP A 276 4.53 21.44 -13.07
C ASP A 276 4.89 20.82 -11.72
N LEU A 277 4.55 19.55 -11.49
CA LEU A 277 4.85 18.83 -10.25
C LEU A 277 6.36 18.81 -9.95
N ASP A 278 7.18 18.53 -10.97
CA ASP A 278 8.64 18.52 -10.84
C ASP A 278 9.18 19.92 -10.51
N ASN A 279 8.60 20.98 -11.08
CA ASN A 279 8.95 22.36 -10.75
C ASN A 279 8.57 22.73 -9.30
N TRP A 280 7.38 22.36 -8.84
CA TRP A 280 6.96 22.56 -7.44
C TRP A 280 7.85 21.80 -6.46
N ASN A 281 8.28 20.58 -6.81
CA ASN A 281 9.20 19.81 -5.98
C ASN A 281 10.57 20.48 -5.86
N LEU A 282 11.05 21.11 -6.94
CA LEU A 282 12.30 21.87 -6.92
C LEU A 282 12.20 23.11 -6.02
N GLU A 283 11.13 23.89 -6.14
CA GLU A 283 10.88 25.07 -5.29
C GLU A 283 10.76 24.67 -3.80
N LEU A 284 10.10 23.55 -3.52
CA LEU A 284 10.00 23.03 -2.16
C LEU A 284 11.38 22.66 -1.59
N ALA A 285 12.24 22.02 -2.39
CA ALA A 285 13.60 21.69 -1.97
C ALA A 285 14.44 22.94 -1.69
N GLU A 286 14.30 24.00 -2.49
CA GLU A 286 14.96 25.29 -2.24
C GLU A 286 14.50 25.89 -0.90
N ILE A 287 13.19 25.92 -0.64
CA ILE A 287 12.62 26.42 0.62
C ILE A 287 13.12 25.60 1.82
N GLU A 288 13.21 24.27 1.70
CA GLU A 288 13.76 23.42 2.75
C GLU A 288 15.23 23.77 3.05
N THR A 289 16.03 24.01 2.00
CA THR A 289 17.44 24.41 2.20
C THR A 289 17.55 25.77 2.88
N GLU A 290 16.72 26.75 2.53
CA GLU A 290 16.71 28.06 3.17
C GLU A 290 16.28 27.97 4.63
N ASN A 291 15.23 27.20 4.95
CA ASN A 291 14.79 26.98 6.32
C ASN A 291 15.89 26.33 7.17
N THR A 292 16.61 25.34 6.62
CA THR A 292 17.72 24.71 7.35
C THR A 292 18.84 25.71 7.65
N MET A 293 19.13 26.63 6.73
CA MET A 293 20.12 27.69 6.93
C MET A 293 19.67 28.68 8.02
N LEU A 294 18.39 29.09 8.00
CA LEU A 294 17.82 29.99 9.01
C LEU A 294 17.81 29.34 10.40
N ASP A 295 17.50 28.05 10.50
CA ASP A 295 17.56 27.30 11.75
C ASP A 295 19.00 27.24 12.29
N GLU A 296 20.00 27.02 11.43
CA GLU A 296 21.41 27.06 11.84
C GLU A 296 21.83 28.44 12.34
N GLN A 297 21.36 29.52 11.69
CA GLN A 297 21.61 30.90 12.13
C GLN A 297 20.96 31.19 13.48
N LEU A 298 19.69 30.80 13.66
CA LEU A 298 18.97 30.96 14.93
C LEU A 298 19.65 30.19 16.06
N GLU A 299 20.06 28.95 15.81
CA GLU A 299 20.80 28.14 16.79
C GLU A 299 22.15 28.78 17.15
N GLY A 300 22.82 29.43 16.18
CA GLY A 300 24.02 30.24 16.39
C GLY A 300 23.78 31.42 17.34
N LEU A 301 22.76 32.22 17.07
CA LEU A 301 22.40 33.38 17.89
C LEU A 301 21.96 32.98 19.31
N MET A 302 21.19 31.90 19.44
CA MET A 302 20.83 31.35 20.74
C MET A 302 22.06 30.90 21.54
N PHE A 303 23.05 30.31 20.86
CA PHE A 303 24.30 29.92 21.50
C PHE A 303 25.12 31.13 21.97
N GLU A 304 25.19 32.20 21.18
CA GLU A 304 25.84 33.46 21.59
C GLU A 304 25.15 34.10 22.80
N LEU A 305 23.82 34.10 22.82
CA LEU A 305 23.04 34.56 23.97
C LEU A 305 23.27 33.67 25.21
N GLU A 306 23.37 32.36 25.04
CA GLU A 306 23.67 31.44 26.16
C GLU A 306 25.12 31.60 26.65
N MET A 307 26.08 31.87 25.76
CA MET A 307 27.46 32.16 26.12
C MET A 307 27.60 33.44 26.95
N THR A 308 26.79 34.46 26.68
CA THR A 308 26.79 35.72 27.43
C THR A 308 26.06 35.62 28.76
N THR A 309 25.06 34.74 28.87
CA THR A 309 24.24 34.58 30.09
C THR A 309 24.75 33.49 31.05
N ASP A 310 25.29 32.37 30.54
CA ASP A 310 25.83 31.25 31.33
C ASP A 310 26.96 30.51 30.57
N PRO A 311 28.21 31.02 30.61
CA PRO A 311 29.30 30.53 29.77
C PRO A 311 29.72 29.08 30.09
N ILE A 312 29.58 28.64 31.34
CA ILE A 312 29.96 27.28 31.76
C ILE A 312 28.99 26.24 31.18
N LYS A 313 27.69 26.57 31.19
CA LYS A 313 26.65 25.71 30.60
C LYS A 313 26.76 25.66 29.07
N ALA A 314 27.02 26.79 28.44
CA ALA A 314 27.24 26.88 26.99
C ALA A 314 28.45 26.05 26.53
N GLN A 315 29.58 26.09 27.26
CA GLN A 315 30.76 25.27 26.94
C GLN A 315 30.48 23.76 27.02
N LYS A 316 29.75 23.30 28.05
CA LYS A 316 29.36 21.89 28.19
C LYS A 316 28.45 21.43 27.04
N LYS A 317 27.47 22.26 26.65
CA LYS A 317 26.60 22.01 25.50
C LYS A 317 27.38 21.94 24.19
N ASN A 318 28.35 22.82 23.98
CA ASN A 318 29.17 22.83 22.76
C ASN A 318 30.01 21.54 22.60
N TYR A 319 30.56 21.01 23.71
CA TYR A 319 31.25 19.72 23.68
C TYR A 319 30.33 18.57 23.24
N HIS A 320 29.10 18.53 23.80
CA HIS A 320 28.11 17.54 23.43
C HIS A 320 27.66 17.68 21.96
N ARG A 321 27.45 18.92 21.49
CA ARG A 321 27.08 19.24 20.10
C ARG A 321 28.18 18.83 19.11
N ARG A 322 29.46 19.07 19.43
CA ARG A 322 30.59 18.59 18.60
C ARG A 322 30.65 17.07 18.53
N SER A 323 30.40 16.37 19.64
CA SER A 323 30.32 14.91 19.65
C SER A 323 29.18 14.39 18.77
N GLN A 324 27.98 14.99 18.90
CA GLN A 324 26.83 14.65 18.07
C GLN A 324 27.07 14.94 16.58
N LYS A 325 27.61 16.11 16.22
CA LYS A 325 27.97 16.43 14.82
C LYS A 325 28.95 15.42 14.23
N LYS A 326 29.96 14.98 14.98
CA LYS A 326 30.87 13.91 14.54
C LYS A 326 30.15 12.57 14.31
N SER A 327 29.18 12.24 15.16
CA SER A 327 28.38 11.01 15.00
C SER A 327 27.45 11.08 13.79
N LEU A 328 26.82 12.24 13.54
CA LEU A 328 25.96 12.48 12.39
C LEU A 328 26.76 12.46 11.09
N SER A 329 27.91 13.15 11.04
CA SER A 329 28.80 13.12 9.88
C SER A 329 29.28 11.71 9.52
N LYS A 330 29.53 10.84 10.52
CA LYS A 330 29.85 9.42 10.27
C LYS A 330 28.66 8.66 9.67
N LYS A 331 27.42 8.92 10.12
CA LYS A 331 26.21 8.32 9.57
C LYS A 331 25.97 8.80 8.13
N GLU A 332 26.16 10.09 7.89
CA GLU A 332 26.02 10.72 6.58
C GLU A 332 27.01 10.15 5.57
N ARG A 333 28.30 10.00 5.93
CA ARG A 333 29.28 9.31 5.08
C ARG A 333 28.93 7.86 4.80
N LYS A 334 28.26 7.16 5.72
CA LYS A 334 27.76 5.79 5.47
C LYS A 334 26.58 5.80 4.51
N MET A 335 25.62 6.70 4.72
CA MET A 335 24.49 6.93 3.82
C MET A 335 24.96 7.23 2.40
N GLU A 336 25.95 8.10 2.24
CA GLU A 336 26.51 8.47 0.94
C GLU A 336 27.17 7.26 0.24
N LYS A 337 27.86 6.40 0.98
CA LYS A 337 28.38 5.14 0.44
C LYS A 337 27.27 4.20 -0.04
N TYR A 338 26.16 4.11 0.70
CA TYR A 338 25.02 3.29 0.28
C TYR A 338 24.33 3.89 -0.96
N LYS A 339 24.13 5.21 -1.01
CA LYS A 339 23.58 5.89 -2.20
C LYS A 339 24.41 5.61 -3.45
N ARG A 340 25.73 5.72 -3.35
CA ARG A 340 26.65 5.41 -4.46
C ARG A 340 26.54 3.95 -4.90
N LYS A 341 26.50 3.01 -3.94
CA LYS A 341 26.33 1.59 -4.25
C LYS A 341 24.98 1.29 -4.91
N ILE A 342 23.92 1.97 -4.51
CA ILE A 342 22.60 1.85 -5.14
C ILE A 342 22.67 2.34 -6.59
N MET A 343 23.27 3.50 -6.85
CA MET A 343 23.43 3.99 -8.24
C MET A 343 24.24 3.02 -9.10
N GLU A 344 25.36 2.49 -8.60
CA GLU A 344 26.18 1.49 -9.29
C GLU A 344 25.38 0.21 -9.63
N LEU A 345 24.56 -0.27 -8.69
CA LEU A 345 23.68 -1.42 -8.94
C LEU A 345 22.58 -1.11 -9.95
N THR A 346 22.02 0.10 -9.92
CA THR A 346 21.00 0.53 -10.89
C THR A 346 21.58 0.62 -12.30
N GLU A 347 22.79 1.17 -12.46
CA GLU A 347 23.51 1.21 -13.74
C GLU A 347 23.79 -0.22 -14.26
N GLU A 348 24.20 -1.14 -13.39
CA GLU A 348 24.44 -2.53 -13.76
C GLU A 348 23.15 -3.25 -14.20
N VAL A 349 22.03 -3.02 -13.51
CA VAL A 349 20.72 -3.56 -13.93
C VAL A 349 20.32 -3.03 -15.32
N GLN A 350 20.50 -1.73 -15.58
CA GLN A 350 20.22 -1.14 -16.89
C GLN A 350 21.12 -1.72 -17.99
N ARG A 351 22.41 -1.96 -17.67
CA ARG A 351 23.37 -2.61 -18.57
C ARG A 351 22.92 -4.02 -18.93
N LEU A 352 22.56 -4.83 -17.94
CA LEU A 352 22.08 -6.21 -18.13
C LEU A 352 20.77 -6.26 -18.93
N GLN A 353 19.82 -5.36 -18.65
CA GLN A 353 18.59 -5.24 -19.44
C GLN A 353 18.88 -4.91 -20.91
N SER A 354 19.81 -3.98 -21.16
CA SER A 354 20.22 -3.63 -22.53
C SER A 354 20.89 -4.80 -23.24
N GLU A 355 21.70 -5.61 -22.54
CA GLU A 355 22.30 -6.82 -23.08
C GLU A 355 21.25 -7.89 -23.41
N GLN A 356 20.26 -8.08 -22.54
CA GLN A 356 19.15 -9.01 -22.75
C GLN A 356 18.31 -8.62 -23.96
N ILE A 357 17.93 -7.34 -24.08
CA ILE A 357 17.22 -6.81 -25.26
C ILE A 357 18.05 -7.05 -26.53
N GLY A 358 19.35 -6.75 -26.49
CA GLY A 358 20.24 -6.98 -27.61
C GLY A 358 20.37 -8.47 -27.99
N PHE A 359 20.35 -9.37 -27.01
CA PHE A 359 20.34 -10.82 -27.25
C PHE A 359 19.04 -11.26 -27.94
N VAL A 360 17.89 -10.87 -27.40
CA VAL A 360 16.56 -11.18 -27.97
C VAL A 360 16.44 -10.69 -29.41
N GLN A 361 16.91 -9.47 -29.69
CA GLN A 361 16.89 -8.92 -31.05
C GLN A 361 17.74 -9.76 -32.01
N ARG A 362 18.97 -10.15 -31.62
CA ARG A 362 19.84 -10.99 -32.46
C ARG A 362 19.23 -12.37 -32.73
N THR A 363 18.61 -12.99 -31.73
CA THR A 363 17.92 -14.29 -31.91
C THR A 363 16.71 -14.15 -32.83
N MET A 364 15.94 -13.06 -32.71
CA MET A 364 14.80 -12.80 -33.57
C MET A 364 15.22 -12.55 -35.02
N ASP A 365 16.31 -11.81 -35.24
CA ASP A 365 16.88 -11.58 -36.57
C ASP A 365 17.37 -12.89 -37.22
N GLN A 366 18.01 -13.78 -36.45
CA GLN A 366 18.40 -15.12 -36.92
C GLN A 366 17.18 -15.98 -37.27
N PHE A 367 16.15 -15.96 -36.42
CA PHE A 367 14.91 -16.69 -36.68
C PHE A 367 14.24 -16.20 -37.98
N ASN A 368 14.13 -14.88 -38.15
CA ASN A 368 13.58 -14.28 -39.37
C ASN A 368 14.40 -14.67 -40.62
N PHE A 369 15.73 -14.68 -40.51
CA PHE A 369 16.61 -15.13 -41.59
C PHE A 369 16.39 -16.60 -41.97
N MET A 370 16.29 -17.50 -40.98
CA MET A 370 15.99 -18.91 -41.22
C MET A 370 14.62 -19.10 -41.87
N ARG A 371 13.59 -18.43 -41.35
CA ARG A 371 12.23 -18.44 -41.90
C ARG A 371 12.21 -18.02 -43.36
N ASP A 372 12.91 -16.95 -43.71
CA ASP A 372 12.98 -16.44 -45.09
C ASP A 372 13.81 -17.34 -46.02
N THR A 373 14.74 -18.11 -45.47
CA THR A 373 15.50 -19.14 -46.21
C THR A 373 14.62 -20.36 -46.51
N ILE A 374 13.85 -20.85 -45.51
CA ILE A 374 12.88 -21.94 -45.69
C ILE A 374 11.82 -21.55 -46.74
N LYS A 375 11.26 -20.33 -46.66
CA LYS A 375 10.31 -19.82 -47.65
C LYS A 375 10.88 -19.78 -49.07
N ARG A 376 12.18 -19.54 -49.22
CA ARG A 376 12.87 -19.54 -50.53
C ARG A 376 13.10 -20.96 -51.05
N LEU A 377 13.45 -21.90 -50.18
CA LEU A 377 13.65 -23.31 -50.54
C LEU A 377 12.34 -24.05 -50.85
N SER A 378 11.22 -23.58 -50.30
CA SER A 378 9.88 -24.15 -50.54
C SER A 378 9.25 -23.74 -51.88
N LYS A 379 9.86 -22.82 -52.63
CA LYS A 379 9.44 -22.42 -53.98
C LYS A 379 10.33 -23.07 -55.02
#